data_AF-A0A671PVK4-F1
#
_entry.id   AF-A0A671PVK4-F1
#
_cell.length_a   1.000
_cell.length_b   1.000
_cell.length_c   1.000
_cell.angle_alpha   90.00
_cell.angle_beta   90.00
_cell.angle_gamma   90.00
#
_symmetry.space_group_name_H-M   'P 1'
#
loop_
_entity.id
_entity.type
_entity.pdbx_description
1 polymer ?
#
loop_
_entity_poly.entity_id
_entity_poly.type
_entity_poly.pdbx_seq_one_letter_code
_entity_poly.pdbx_strand_id
1 'polypeptide(L)'
;MLLAVMASSTEQSLPELTDKETREKVSHWDRRADPMAPLTDKQTESVLEIRAAAEVALLPAELPIEDICSLTSRSLRSAFTATLPESTEEVLLQGFQTLELENHRIQTAQQFFSWFSKLQVQMDQDEASKYRRTRDALQGYQEQCDAILSDVNAALEHLQSLQKQYLFVSTKTGTLHEACEQLLKEQSELVDLAESIQEKLSYFNALENINSKLNSPTLSVNSEGFIPMLSKLDECIEYVLSHPHFKDYPVYLTKFKQCLSKAMLLIKSHTVSTLQNLTAQLSKRVRLVCSMIRSHMIVSVPVHLLNMTRAGPAGRSERRQRLHALLCEVQSSGSQSSEAH
;
A
#
# COMPACT_ATOMS: atom_id res chain seq x y z
N MET A 1 3.67 -39.82 48.40
CA MET A 1 4.31 -40.42 49.58
C MET A 1 5.60 -41.20 49.27
N LEU A 2 6.28 -40.92 48.15
CA LEU A 2 7.57 -41.54 47.79
C LEU A 2 8.72 -40.54 47.63
N LEU A 3 8.49 -39.26 47.97
CA LEU A 3 9.49 -38.18 47.91
C LEU A 3 9.98 -37.73 49.31
N ALA A 4 9.60 -38.42 50.39
CA ALA A 4 9.83 -37.97 51.77
C ALA A 4 10.63 -38.93 52.67
N VAL A 5 11.24 -39.99 52.13
CA VAL A 5 11.97 -41.00 52.95
C VAL A 5 13.48 -41.06 52.67
N MET A 6 14.02 -40.24 51.75
CA MET A 6 15.46 -40.23 51.43
C MET A 6 16.23 -39.04 52.05
N ALA A 7 15.65 -38.37 53.05
CA ALA A 7 16.27 -37.26 53.76
C ALA A 7 16.41 -37.56 55.27
N SER A 8 17.18 -38.59 55.64
CA SER A 8 17.90 -38.61 56.92
C SER A 8 18.99 -39.69 56.91
N SER A 9 20.09 -39.43 56.20
CA SER A 9 21.34 -40.13 56.45
C SER A 9 22.28 -39.14 57.13
N THR A 10 22.51 -39.43 58.41
CA THR A 10 23.52 -38.93 59.33
C THR A 10 24.64 -38.13 58.65
N GLU A 11 24.73 -36.84 58.96
CA GLU A 11 25.92 -36.02 58.71
C GLU A 11 27.13 -36.68 59.39
N GLN A 12 27.97 -37.35 58.61
CA GLN A 12 29.36 -37.60 58.95
C GLN A 12 30.21 -36.72 58.03
N SER A 13 30.89 -35.76 58.65
CA SER A 13 31.88 -34.86 58.05
C SER A 13 32.85 -35.63 57.14
N LEU A 14 32.79 -35.38 55.84
CA LEU A 14 33.73 -35.87 54.84
C LEU A 14 35.09 -35.16 55.04
N PRO A 15 36.20 -35.87 55.30
CA PRO A 15 37.52 -35.26 55.23
C PRO A 15 37.85 -34.97 53.75
N GLU A 16 38.36 -33.77 53.45
CA GLU A 16 38.92 -33.42 52.14
C GLU A 16 40.05 -34.39 51.78
N LEU A 17 39.76 -35.34 50.91
CA LEU A 17 40.72 -36.33 50.41
C LEU A 17 41.50 -35.74 49.24
N THR A 18 42.81 -35.92 49.23
CA THR A 18 43.66 -35.49 48.12
C THR A 18 43.35 -36.27 46.83
N ASP A 19 43.59 -35.69 45.65
CA ASP A 19 43.33 -36.34 44.34
C ASP A 19 43.97 -37.73 44.18
N LYS A 20 45.05 -37.99 44.94
CA LYS A 20 45.70 -39.29 44.98
C LYS A 20 44.92 -40.31 45.80
N GLU A 21 44.39 -39.89 46.95
CA GLU A 21 43.56 -40.74 47.82
C GLU A 21 42.16 -40.99 47.21
N THR A 22 41.60 -40.01 46.49
CA THR A 22 40.35 -40.22 45.74
C THR A 22 40.55 -41.23 44.62
N ARG A 23 41.66 -41.16 43.87
CA ARG A 23 42.02 -42.14 42.84
C ARG A 23 42.26 -43.55 43.41
N GLU A 24 42.95 -43.67 44.54
CA GLU A 24 43.13 -44.96 45.23
C GLU A 24 41.80 -45.53 45.72
N LYS A 25 40.94 -44.71 46.34
CA LYS A 25 39.61 -45.15 46.78
C LYS A 25 38.71 -45.56 45.62
N VAL A 26 38.69 -44.81 44.52
CA VAL A 26 37.95 -45.19 43.30
C VAL A 26 38.47 -46.49 42.70
N SER A 27 39.77 -46.76 42.78
CA SER A 27 40.34 -48.05 42.33
C SER A 27 39.87 -49.25 43.15
N HIS A 28 39.31 -49.03 44.35
CA HIS A 28 38.76 -50.07 45.22
C HIS A 28 37.27 -50.33 44.99
N TRP A 29 36.58 -49.52 44.17
CA TRP A 29 35.16 -49.72 43.86
C TRP A 29 34.91 -50.94 42.97
N ASP A 30 35.84 -51.25 42.05
CA ASP A 30 35.72 -52.36 41.08
C ASP A 30 36.41 -53.66 41.53
N ARG A 31 36.84 -53.78 42.81
CA ARG A 31 37.48 -55.02 43.29
C ARG A 31 36.47 -56.16 43.40
N ARG A 32 36.82 -57.32 42.81
CA ARG A 32 36.04 -58.57 42.92
C ARG A 32 35.96 -59.15 44.34
N ALA A 33 36.90 -58.81 45.21
CA ALA A 33 36.87 -59.17 46.63
C ALA A 33 36.68 -57.89 47.46
N ASP A 34 35.56 -57.82 48.17
CA ASP A 34 35.17 -56.70 49.06
C ASP A 34 35.06 -55.33 48.34
N PRO A 35 34.09 -55.16 47.41
CA PRO A 35 33.88 -53.89 46.72
C PRO A 35 33.41 -52.83 47.72
N MET A 36 33.96 -51.62 47.63
CA MET A 36 33.57 -50.51 48.52
C MET A 36 32.12 -50.00 48.31
N ALA A 37 31.46 -50.47 47.25
CA ALA A 37 30.05 -50.19 46.96
C ALA A 37 29.34 -51.46 46.47
N PRO A 38 29.09 -52.45 47.35
CA PRO A 38 28.34 -53.64 46.96
C PRO A 38 26.90 -53.21 46.61
N LEU A 39 26.41 -53.64 45.46
CA LEU A 39 25.01 -53.42 45.08
C LEU A 39 24.12 -54.13 46.11
N THR A 40 23.12 -53.42 46.62
CA THR A 40 22.08 -54.05 47.46
C THR A 40 21.25 -55.02 46.62
N ASP A 41 20.66 -56.04 47.25
CA ASP A 41 19.91 -57.09 46.56
C ASP A 41 18.86 -56.54 45.58
N LYS A 42 18.18 -55.44 45.95
CA LYS A 42 17.23 -54.74 45.09
C LYS A 42 17.86 -54.04 43.88
N GLN A 43 19.06 -53.50 44.02
CA GLN A 43 19.78 -52.89 42.91
C GLN A 43 20.29 -53.97 41.94
N THR A 44 20.76 -55.09 42.48
CA THR A 44 21.16 -56.26 41.69
C THR A 44 19.98 -56.82 40.90
N GLU A 45 18.81 -56.95 41.53
CA GLU A 45 17.56 -57.35 40.89
C GLU A 45 17.14 -56.36 39.79
N SER A 46 17.19 -55.05 40.06
CA SER A 46 16.87 -54.02 39.07
C SER A 46 17.83 -54.02 37.87
N VAL A 47 19.13 -54.22 38.10
CA VAL A 47 20.12 -54.35 37.02
C VAL A 47 19.86 -55.61 36.19
N LEU A 48 19.48 -56.73 36.82
CA LEU A 48 19.09 -57.96 36.12
C LEU A 48 17.81 -57.78 35.29
N GLU A 49 16.81 -57.07 35.82
CA GLU A 49 15.58 -56.73 35.08
C GLU A 49 15.86 -55.80 33.89
N ILE A 50 16.67 -54.75 34.07
CA ILE A 50 17.06 -53.84 32.99
C ILE A 50 17.85 -54.59 31.92
N ARG A 51 18.75 -55.50 32.32
CA ARG A 51 19.51 -56.33 31.39
C ARG A 51 18.59 -57.23 30.57
N ALA A 52 17.63 -57.90 31.22
CA ALA A 52 16.65 -58.72 30.54
C ALA A 52 15.76 -57.90 29.58
N ALA A 53 15.34 -56.70 29.99
CA ALA A 53 14.55 -55.80 29.15
C ALA A 53 15.35 -55.26 27.95
N ALA A 54 16.64 -54.97 28.13
CA ALA A 54 17.53 -54.52 27.07
C ALA A 54 17.84 -55.63 26.05
N GLU A 55 17.90 -56.89 26.47
CA GLU A 55 18.03 -58.06 25.58
C GLU A 55 16.74 -58.34 24.79
N VAL A 56 15.58 -57.92 25.31
CA VAL A 56 14.25 -58.10 24.67
C VAL A 56 13.84 -56.92 23.78
N ALA A 57 14.47 -55.74 23.94
CA ALA A 57 14.12 -54.55 23.19
C ALA A 57 14.50 -54.65 21.70
N LEU A 58 13.59 -55.24 20.90
CA LEU A 58 13.52 -54.97 19.47
C LEU A 58 13.26 -53.48 19.27
N LEU A 59 14.15 -52.80 18.54
CA LEU A 59 13.96 -51.43 18.09
C LEU A 59 12.55 -51.26 17.49
N PRO A 60 11.86 -50.13 17.75
CA PRO A 60 10.54 -49.86 17.17
C PRO A 60 10.56 -50.02 15.65
N ALA A 61 9.62 -50.80 15.11
CA ALA A 61 9.60 -51.19 13.69
C ALA A 61 9.28 -50.04 12.71
N GLU A 62 9.07 -48.81 13.18
CA GLU A 62 8.62 -47.68 12.38
C GLU A 62 9.47 -46.43 12.66
N LEU A 63 10.74 -46.49 12.28
CA LEU A 63 11.48 -45.28 11.92
C LEU A 63 11.79 -45.37 10.42
N PRO A 64 11.32 -44.43 9.60
CA PRO A 64 11.61 -44.42 8.17
C PRO A 64 13.03 -43.90 7.98
N ILE A 65 14.02 -44.79 8.06
CA ILE A 65 15.40 -44.45 7.69
C ILE A 65 15.97 -45.62 6.90
N GLU A 66 15.85 -45.53 5.58
CA GLU A 66 16.34 -46.53 4.62
C GLU A 66 17.88 -46.67 4.57
N ASP A 67 18.66 -46.05 5.47
CA ASP A 67 20.12 -45.99 5.32
C ASP A 67 20.98 -46.32 6.56
N ILE A 68 20.40 -46.89 7.65
CA ILE A 68 21.19 -47.26 8.85
C ILE A 68 21.25 -48.79 9.10
N CYS A 69 20.41 -49.58 8.43
CA CYS A 69 20.30 -51.03 8.67
C CYS A 69 21.51 -51.87 8.18
N SER A 70 22.47 -51.26 7.49
CA SER A 70 23.70 -51.96 7.07
C SER A 70 24.73 -52.11 8.19
N LEU A 71 24.59 -51.44 9.35
CA LEU A 71 25.66 -51.39 10.36
C LEU A 71 25.35 -52.07 11.71
N THR A 72 24.10 -52.36 12.03
CA THR A 72 23.72 -52.95 13.34
C THR A 72 23.41 -54.44 13.30
N SER A 73 23.34 -55.07 12.12
CA SER A 73 23.03 -56.50 12.00
C SER A 73 24.20 -57.45 12.34
N ARG A 74 25.35 -56.96 12.87
CA ARG A 74 26.51 -57.82 13.16
C ARG A 74 27.00 -57.80 14.61
N SER A 75 26.42 -57.01 15.52
CA SER A 75 26.87 -57.01 16.92
C SER A 75 25.66 -56.99 17.84
N LEU A 76 25.51 -58.05 18.65
CA LEU A 76 24.50 -58.31 19.70
C LEU A 76 23.76 -59.67 19.55
N ARG A 77 24.10 -60.48 18.54
CA ARG A 77 23.96 -61.95 18.65
C ARG A 77 25.33 -62.60 18.74
N SER A 78 26.03 -62.38 19.85
CA SER A 78 26.83 -63.47 20.40
C SER A 78 25.87 -64.29 21.25
N ALA A 79 24.99 -65.03 20.58
CA ALA A 79 24.39 -66.17 21.22
C ALA A 79 25.56 -67.06 21.59
N PHE A 80 25.82 -67.26 22.87
CA PHE A 80 26.57 -68.41 23.32
C PHE A 80 25.68 -69.64 23.11
N THR A 81 25.30 -69.92 21.86
CA THR A 81 25.09 -71.29 21.42
C THR A 81 26.48 -71.88 21.40
N ALA A 82 26.96 -72.32 22.57
CA ALA A 82 27.94 -73.37 22.62
C ALA A 82 27.27 -74.62 22.03
N THR A 83 27.20 -74.69 20.69
CA THR A 83 27.27 -75.97 20.01
C THR A 83 28.57 -76.58 20.52
N LEU A 84 28.43 -77.63 21.34
CA LEU A 84 29.57 -78.40 21.84
C LEU A 84 30.43 -78.74 20.62
N PRO A 85 31.68 -78.25 20.54
CA PRO A 85 32.53 -78.55 19.40
C PRO A 85 32.76 -80.06 19.36
N GLU A 86 32.67 -80.68 18.17
CA GLU A 86 32.86 -82.13 17.97
C GLU A 86 34.23 -82.61 18.50
N SER A 87 35.19 -81.70 18.65
CA SER A 87 36.42 -81.91 19.41
C SER A 87 36.71 -80.71 20.30
N THR A 88 36.72 -80.93 21.60
CA THR A 88 37.14 -79.93 22.60
C THR A 88 38.62 -79.55 22.46
N GLU A 89 39.41 -80.38 21.79
CA GLU A 89 40.85 -80.19 21.60
C GLU A 89 41.17 -79.09 20.58
N GLU A 90 40.39 -78.98 19.48
CA GLU A 90 40.62 -77.96 18.45
C GLU A 90 40.29 -76.54 18.92
N VAL A 91 39.23 -76.38 19.72
CA VAL A 91 38.87 -75.08 20.31
C VAL A 91 39.90 -74.63 21.33
N LEU A 92 40.45 -75.57 22.10
CA LEU A 92 41.56 -75.28 23.01
C LEU A 92 42.82 -74.91 22.22
N LEU A 93 43.20 -75.67 21.19
CA LEU A 93 44.33 -75.39 20.32
C LEU A 93 44.22 -74.02 19.63
N GLN A 94 43.03 -73.66 19.15
CA GLN A 94 42.79 -72.35 18.54
C GLN A 94 42.87 -71.22 19.58
N GLY A 95 42.40 -71.44 20.81
CA GLY A 95 42.62 -70.53 21.94
C GLY A 95 44.11 -70.37 22.26
N PHE A 96 44.87 -71.47 22.31
CA PHE A 96 46.32 -71.45 22.54
C PHE A 96 47.11 -70.77 21.41
N GLN A 97 46.69 -70.91 20.15
CA GLN A 97 47.28 -70.21 19.01
C GLN A 97 46.97 -68.71 19.01
N THR A 98 45.74 -68.32 19.33
CA THR A 98 45.31 -66.91 19.40
C THR A 98 46.05 -66.14 20.51
N LEU A 99 46.52 -66.85 21.53
CA LEU A 99 47.32 -66.31 22.62
C LEU A 99 48.84 -66.32 22.33
N GLU A 100 49.27 -66.71 21.12
CA GLU A 100 50.68 -66.88 20.70
C GLU A 100 51.49 -67.87 21.57
N LEU A 101 50.88 -69.00 21.98
CA LEU A 101 51.47 -69.91 22.98
C LEU A 101 51.96 -71.26 22.46
N GLU A 102 52.08 -71.44 21.14
CA GLU A 102 52.49 -72.72 20.53
C GLU A 102 53.86 -73.23 20.99
N ASN A 103 54.72 -72.35 21.56
CA ASN A 103 56.10 -72.66 21.92
C ASN A 103 56.42 -72.82 23.42
N HIS A 104 55.45 -72.70 24.35
CA HIS A 104 55.74 -72.76 25.80
C HIS A 104 55.09 -73.98 26.47
N ARG A 105 55.83 -75.10 26.55
CA ARG A 105 55.44 -76.25 27.38
C ARG A 105 55.45 -75.84 28.87
N ILE A 106 54.29 -75.82 29.52
CA ILE A 106 54.15 -75.59 30.95
C ILE A 106 54.74 -76.79 31.69
N GLN A 107 55.87 -76.61 32.37
CA GLN A 107 56.58 -77.68 33.07
C GLN A 107 56.48 -77.56 34.60
N THR A 108 56.01 -76.42 35.12
CA THR A 108 55.95 -76.15 36.57
C THR A 108 54.63 -75.48 36.96
N ALA A 109 54.11 -75.77 38.17
CA ALA A 109 52.87 -75.19 38.68
C ALA A 109 52.90 -73.64 38.73
N GLN A 110 54.06 -73.04 39.04
CA GLN A 110 54.22 -71.58 39.01
C GLN A 110 54.05 -70.98 37.60
N GLN A 111 54.50 -71.71 36.56
CA GLN A 111 54.30 -71.31 35.18
C GLN A 111 52.81 -71.37 34.81
N PHE A 112 52.10 -72.41 35.27
CA PHE A 112 50.65 -72.54 35.11
C PHE A 112 49.88 -71.38 35.76
N PHE A 113 50.17 -71.03 37.01
CA PHE A 113 49.48 -69.92 37.68
C PHE A 113 49.76 -68.57 37.02
N SER A 114 50.99 -68.34 36.55
CA SER A 114 51.34 -67.12 35.81
C SER A 114 50.63 -67.06 34.45
N TRP A 115 50.46 -68.20 33.77
CA TRP A 115 49.71 -68.33 32.52
C TRP A 115 48.22 -68.07 32.75
N PHE A 116 47.62 -68.74 33.73
CA PHE A 116 46.21 -68.60 34.06
C PHE A 116 45.87 -67.15 34.44
N SER A 117 46.76 -66.49 35.19
CA SER A 117 46.60 -65.07 35.52
C SER A 117 46.64 -64.17 34.30
N LYS A 118 47.52 -64.43 33.32
CA LYS A 118 47.58 -63.67 32.06
C LYS A 118 46.35 -63.89 31.19
N LEU A 119 45.90 -65.14 31.08
CA LEU A 119 44.70 -65.49 30.34
C LEU A 119 43.45 -64.83 30.95
N GLN A 120 43.31 -64.91 32.27
CA GLN A 120 42.21 -64.28 32.99
C GLN A 120 42.21 -62.76 32.78
N VAL A 121 43.38 -62.11 32.85
CA VAL A 121 43.51 -60.67 32.58
C VAL A 121 43.14 -60.32 31.13
N GLN A 122 43.54 -61.13 30.14
CA GLN A 122 43.16 -60.88 28.74
C GLN A 122 41.67 -61.08 28.49
N MET A 123 41.05 -62.10 29.11
CA MET A 123 39.61 -62.31 29.03
C MET A 123 38.83 -61.14 29.66
N ASP A 124 39.24 -60.71 30.85
CA ASP A 124 38.66 -59.53 31.52
C ASP A 124 38.83 -58.26 30.66
N GLN A 125 39.98 -58.10 29.99
CA GLN A 125 40.25 -56.97 29.11
C GLN A 125 39.39 -56.99 27.83
N ASP A 126 39.21 -58.16 27.19
CA ASP A 126 38.38 -58.28 25.99
C ASP A 126 36.91 -58.00 26.33
N GLU A 127 36.41 -58.55 27.43
CA GLU A 127 35.05 -58.30 27.91
C GLU A 127 34.84 -56.81 28.25
N ALA A 128 35.75 -56.21 29.02
CA ALA A 128 35.70 -54.78 29.33
C ALA A 128 35.85 -53.89 28.07
N SER A 129 36.56 -54.35 27.04
CA SER A 129 36.72 -53.60 25.79
C SER A 129 35.40 -53.47 25.02
N LYS A 130 34.54 -54.50 25.06
CA LYS A 130 33.22 -54.48 24.40
C LYS A 130 32.32 -53.43 25.03
N TYR A 131 32.24 -53.41 26.36
CA TYR A 131 31.47 -52.41 27.10
C TYR A 131 31.99 -50.98 26.88
N ARG A 132 33.32 -50.78 26.85
CA ARG A 132 33.90 -49.47 26.55
C ARG A 132 33.53 -48.99 25.15
N ARG A 133 33.64 -49.84 24.12
CA ARG A 133 33.24 -49.48 22.74
C ARG A 133 31.77 -49.08 22.65
N THR A 134 30.87 -49.84 23.30
CA THR A 134 29.44 -49.51 23.31
C THR A 134 29.18 -48.19 24.03
N ARG A 135 29.81 -47.95 25.17
CA ARG A 135 29.71 -46.68 25.91
C ARG A 135 30.19 -45.51 25.06
N ASP A 136 31.34 -45.63 24.42
CA ASP A 136 31.92 -44.55 23.61
C ASP A 136 31.02 -44.24 22.39
N ALA A 137 30.39 -45.27 21.80
CA ALA A 137 29.39 -45.08 20.74
C ALA A 137 28.13 -44.36 21.26
N LEU A 138 27.59 -44.76 22.42
CA LEU A 138 26.44 -44.09 23.05
C LEU A 138 26.76 -42.63 23.40
N GLN A 139 27.96 -42.36 23.90
CA GLN A 139 28.41 -41.00 24.17
C GLN A 139 28.47 -40.17 22.88
N GLY A 140 29.01 -40.74 21.79
CA GLY A 140 29.02 -40.06 20.49
C GLY A 140 27.61 -39.77 19.95
N TYR A 141 26.63 -40.64 20.20
CA TYR A 141 25.23 -40.36 19.86
C TYR A 141 24.62 -39.27 20.75
N GLN A 142 24.93 -39.27 22.04
CA GLN A 142 24.49 -38.23 22.96
C GLN A 142 25.02 -36.85 22.50
N GLU A 143 26.31 -36.74 22.21
CA GLU A 143 26.94 -35.51 21.73
C GLU A 143 26.29 -35.00 20.42
N GLN A 144 25.93 -35.92 19.51
CA GLN A 144 25.19 -35.56 18.29
C GLN A 144 23.77 -35.07 18.58
N CYS A 145 23.04 -35.72 19.50
CA CYS A 145 21.73 -35.26 19.92
C CYS A 145 21.79 -33.88 20.57
N ASP A 146 22.79 -33.62 21.41
CA ASP A 146 23.00 -32.32 22.05
C ASP A 146 23.34 -31.24 21.03
N ALA A 147 24.15 -31.56 20.01
CA ALA A 147 24.45 -30.64 18.90
C ALA A 147 23.19 -30.30 18.10
N ILE A 148 22.39 -31.30 17.71
CA ILE A 148 21.12 -31.07 16.99
C ILE A 148 20.16 -30.24 17.84
N LEU A 149 20.05 -30.53 19.14
CA LEU A 149 19.18 -29.78 20.03
C LEU A 149 19.64 -28.33 20.16
N SER A 150 20.94 -28.08 20.22
CA SER A 150 21.52 -26.74 20.17
C SER A 150 21.16 -26.02 18.87
N ASP A 151 21.31 -26.67 17.71
CA ASP A 151 21.00 -26.09 16.41
C ASP A 151 19.51 -25.77 16.25
N VAL A 152 18.62 -26.66 16.72
CA VAL A 152 17.16 -26.41 16.73
C VAL A 152 16.81 -25.22 17.61
N ASN A 153 17.42 -25.11 18.80
CA ASN A 153 17.19 -23.96 19.67
C ASN A 153 17.69 -22.66 19.03
N ALA A 154 18.86 -22.66 18.39
CA ALA A 154 19.37 -21.50 17.67
C ALA A 154 18.43 -21.10 16.52
N ALA A 155 17.92 -22.06 15.75
CA ALA A 155 16.95 -21.81 14.69
C ALA A 155 15.64 -21.22 15.22
N LEU A 156 15.15 -21.70 16.37
CA LEU A 156 13.96 -21.15 17.03
C LEU A 156 14.17 -19.69 17.47
N GLU A 157 15.32 -19.36 18.06
CA GLU A 157 15.67 -17.98 18.42
C GLU A 157 15.74 -17.07 17.18
N HIS A 158 16.32 -17.55 16.08
CA HIS A 158 16.33 -16.80 14.82
C HIS A 158 14.92 -16.55 14.27
N LEU A 159 14.04 -17.56 14.32
CA LEU A 159 12.64 -17.41 13.89
C LEU A 159 11.86 -16.44 14.78
N GLN A 160 12.06 -16.47 16.10
CA GLN A 160 11.45 -15.51 17.02
C GLN A 160 11.93 -14.08 16.75
N SER A 161 13.23 -13.89 16.54
CA SER A 161 13.79 -12.59 16.16
C SER A 161 13.20 -12.10 14.84
N LEU A 162 13.10 -12.96 13.83
CA LEU A 162 12.52 -12.63 12.53
C LEU A 162 11.05 -12.23 12.67
N GLN A 163 10.27 -12.98 13.45
CA GLN A 163 8.87 -12.66 13.73
C GLN A 163 8.74 -11.28 14.40
N LYS A 164 9.59 -10.98 15.40
CA LYS A 164 9.61 -9.68 16.08
C LYS A 164 9.95 -8.55 15.12
N GLN A 165 10.94 -8.74 14.24
CA GLN A 165 11.30 -7.75 13.22
C GLN A 165 10.18 -7.55 12.20
N TYR A 166 9.55 -8.64 11.74
CA TYR A 166 8.40 -8.57 10.84
C TYR A 166 7.24 -7.79 11.46
N LEU A 167 6.88 -8.08 12.71
CA LEU A 167 5.85 -7.34 13.43
C LEU A 167 6.22 -5.86 13.58
N PHE A 168 7.47 -5.56 13.95
CA PHE A 168 7.94 -4.18 14.05
C PHE A 168 7.79 -3.42 12.72
N VAL A 169 8.24 -4.01 11.61
CA VAL A 169 8.13 -3.40 10.28
C VAL A 169 6.66 -3.30 9.85
N SER A 170 5.86 -4.34 10.08
CA SER A 170 4.44 -4.35 9.73
C SER A 170 3.66 -3.28 10.48
N THR A 171 3.86 -3.15 11.80
CA THR A 171 3.23 -2.10 12.61
C THR A 171 3.70 -0.72 12.17
N LYS A 172 5.01 -0.51 11.98
CA LYS A 172 5.54 0.79 11.54
C LYS A 172 5.02 1.19 10.17
N THR A 173 5.05 0.30 9.20
CA THR A 173 4.51 0.53 7.86
C THR A 173 3.00 0.74 7.90
N GLY A 174 2.27 0.00 8.73
CA GLY A 174 0.83 0.21 8.96
C GLY A 174 0.53 1.61 9.48
N THR A 175 1.24 2.06 10.53
CA THR A 175 1.07 3.42 11.08
C THR A 175 1.44 4.52 10.08
N LEU A 176 2.50 4.30 9.27
CA LEU A 176 2.89 5.24 8.23
C LEU A 176 1.84 5.31 7.12
N HIS A 177 1.33 4.16 6.69
CA HIS A 177 0.29 4.08 5.67
C HIS A 177 -0.98 4.79 6.13
N GLU A 178 -1.43 4.55 7.36
CA GLU A 178 -2.59 5.25 7.94
C GLU A 178 -2.38 6.76 8.01
N ALA A 179 -1.19 7.22 8.41
CA ALA A 179 -0.86 8.65 8.41
C ALA A 179 -0.87 9.25 6.99
N CYS A 180 -0.36 8.52 5.98
CA CYS A 180 -0.40 8.94 4.59
C CYS A 180 -1.83 9.03 4.06
N GLU A 181 -2.67 8.03 4.33
CA GLU A 181 -4.09 8.03 3.92
C GLU A 181 -4.86 9.19 4.56
N GLN A 182 -4.62 9.44 5.85
CA GLN A 182 -5.23 10.58 6.54
C GLN A 182 -4.79 11.91 5.93
N LEU A 183 -3.51 12.07 5.58
CA LEU A 183 -3.00 13.28 4.94
C LEU A 183 -3.55 13.46 3.52
N LEU A 184 -3.71 12.38 2.75
CA LEU A 184 -4.34 12.42 1.42
C LEU A 184 -5.81 12.82 1.52
N LYS A 185 -6.53 12.30 2.52
CA LYS A 185 -7.91 12.69 2.79
C LYS A 185 -8.01 14.17 3.15
N GLU A 186 -7.18 14.66 4.07
CA GLU A 186 -7.15 16.09 4.44
C GLU A 186 -6.78 16.98 3.26
N GLN A 187 -5.83 16.56 2.42
CA GLN A 187 -5.51 17.27 1.18
C GLN A 187 -6.72 17.35 0.25
N SER A 188 -7.43 16.24 0.03
CA SER A 188 -8.64 16.24 -0.80
C SER A 188 -9.70 17.18 -0.25
N GLU A 189 -9.99 17.11 1.06
CA GLU A 189 -10.97 17.98 1.72
C GLU A 189 -10.59 19.46 1.62
N LEU A 190 -9.30 19.79 1.74
CA LEU A 190 -8.80 21.16 1.56
C LEU A 190 -8.91 21.64 0.11
N VAL A 191 -8.65 20.78 -0.87
CA VAL A 191 -8.83 21.09 -2.29
C VAL A 191 -10.29 21.34 -2.59
N ASP A 192 -11.19 20.46 -2.15
CA ASP A 192 -12.65 20.61 -2.32
C ASP A 192 -13.16 21.91 -1.68
N LEU A 193 -12.66 22.23 -0.49
CA LEU A 193 -12.98 23.49 0.19
C LEU A 193 -12.46 24.71 -0.58
N ALA A 194 -11.23 24.65 -1.10
CA ALA A 194 -10.65 25.72 -1.90
C ALA A 194 -11.43 25.94 -3.19
N GLU A 195 -11.83 24.87 -3.88
CA GLU A 195 -12.68 24.93 -5.07
C GLU A 195 -14.05 25.52 -4.74
N SER A 196 -14.68 25.11 -3.63
CA SER A 196 -15.95 25.68 -3.17
C SER A 196 -15.83 27.18 -2.85
N ILE A 197 -14.73 27.60 -2.22
CA ILE A 197 -14.47 29.02 -1.95
C ILE A 197 -14.28 29.78 -3.27
N GLN A 198 -13.51 29.22 -4.21
CA GLN A 198 -13.24 29.83 -5.50
C GLN A 198 -14.51 29.97 -6.35
N GLU A 199 -15.37 28.95 -6.35
CA GLU A 199 -16.68 28.98 -7.01
C GLU A 199 -17.53 30.12 -6.46
N LYS A 200 -17.66 30.23 -5.13
CA LYS A 200 -18.40 31.30 -4.47
C LYS A 200 -17.81 32.68 -4.78
N LEU A 201 -16.48 32.82 -4.74
CA LEU A 201 -15.78 34.06 -5.07
C LEU A 201 -15.89 34.45 -6.55
N SER A 202 -16.08 33.48 -7.45
CA SER A 202 -16.16 33.75 -8.89
C SER A 202 -17.30 34.73 -9.23
N TYR A 203 -18.44 34.64 -8.53
CA TYR A 203 -19.56 35.57 -8.66
C TYR A 203 -19.17 36.99 -8.26
N PHE A 204 -18.43 37.15 -7.17
CA PHE A 204 -17.99 38.45 -6.68
C PHE A 204 -16.88 39.06 -7.55
N ASN A 205 -15.95 38.23 -8.04
CA ASN A 205 -14.90 38.67 -8.97
C ASN A 205 -15.47 39.05 -10.35
N ALA A 206 -16.57 38.41 -10.77
CA ALA A 206 -17.26 38.78 -12.01
C ALA A 206 -17.75 40.23 -12.00
N LEU A 207 -18.08 40.80 -10.83
CA LEU A 207 -18.48 42.21 -10.71
C LEU A 207 -17.42 43.16 -11.26
N GLU A 208 -16.16 42.96 -10.90
CA GLU A 208 -15.06 43.85 -11.30
C GLU A 208 -14.78 43.72 -12.80
N ASN A 209 -14.86 42.50 -13.33
CA ASN A 209 -14.74 42.22 -14.76
C ASN A 209 -15.89 42.85 -15.57
N ILE A 210 -17.13 42.72 -15.11
CA ILE A 210 -18.30 43.29 -15.79
C ILE A 210 -18.27 44.82 -15.71
N ASN A 211 -17.98 45.39 -14.53
CA ASN A 211 -17.92 46.84 -14.35
C ASN A 211 -16.81 47.47 -15.21
N SER A 212 -15.62 46.87 -15.28
CA SER A 212 -14.53 47.36 -16.14
C SER A 212 -14.92 47.34 -17.62
N LYS A 213 -15.54 46.26 -18.10
CA LYS A 213 -16.06 46.16 -19.47
C LYS A 213 -17.14 47.20 -19.77
N LEU A 214 -18.09 47.41 -18.86
CA LEU A 214 -19.17 48.40 -19.02
C LEU A 214 -18.68 49.84 -19.05
N ASN A 215 -17.56 50.14 -18.38
CA ASN A 215 -16.94 51.47 -18.43
C ASN A 215 -16.00 51.64 -19.64
N SER A 216 -15.77 50.60 -20.45
CA SER A 216 -14.91 50.68 -21.61
C SER A 216 -15.60 51.46 -22.75
N PRO A 217 -14.95 52.49 -23.32
CA PRO A 217 -15.50 53.25 -24.44
C PRO A 217 -15.57 52.44 -25.75
N THR A 218 -14.88 51.29 -25.82
CA THR A 218 -14.91 50.38 -26.97
C THR A 218 -16.03 49.34 -26.90
N LEU A 219 -16.81 49.30 -25.81
CA LEU A 219 -17.92 48.35 -25.68
C LEU A 219 -19.04 48.71 -26.65
N SER A 220 -19.34 47.80 -27.58
CA SER A 220 -20.49 47.90 -28.46
C SER A 220 -21.61 46.98 -27.97
N VAL A 221 -22.83 47.51 -27.93
CA VAL A 221 -24.05 46.74 -27.60
C VAL A 221 -24.29 45.61 -28.62
N ASN A 222 -23.77 45.76 -29.83
CA ASN A 222 -23.91 44.77 -30.91
C ASN A 222 -22.83 43.69 -30.88
N SER A 223 -21.91 43.73 -29.91
CA SER A 223 -20.88 42.70 -29.78
C SER A 223 -21.49 41.37 -29.32
N GLU A 224 -21.00 40.26 -29.86
CA GLU A 224 -21.47 38.92 -29.50
C GLU A 224 -21.33 38.61 -28.00
N GLY A 225 -20.36 39.25 -27.32
CA GLY A 225 -20.12 39.09 -25.89
C GLY A 225 -20.99 39.95 -24.97
N PHE A 226 -21.81 40.88 -25.49
CA PHE A 226 -22.62 41.77 -24.65
C PHE A 226 -23.78 41.03 -23.97
N ILE A 227 -24.51 40.19 -24.70
CA ILE A 227 -25.63 39.41 -24.14
C ILE A 227 -25.13 38.39 -23.10
N PRO A 228 -24.09 37.56 -23.37
CA PRO A 228 -23.52 36.66 -22.36
C PRO A 228 -23.05 37.39 -21.08
N MET A 229 -22.52 38.61 -21.23
CA MET A 229 -22.14 39.43 -20.08
C MET A 229 -23.34 39.84 -19.22
N LEU A 230 -24.46 40.19 -19.86
CA LEU A 230 -25.72 40.48 -19.16
C LEU A 230 -26.29 39.23 -18.48
N SER A 231 -26.30 38.09 -19.17
CA SER A 231 -26.73 36.83 -18.57
C SER A 231 -25.88 36.47 -17.35
N LYS A 232 -24.55 36.66 -17.42
CA LYS A 232 -23.68 36.43 -16.25
C LYS A 232 -23.95 37.44 -15.13
N LEU A 233 -24.26 38.69 -15.46
CA LEU A 233 -24.63 39.71 -14.49
C LEU A 233 -25.92 39.33 -13.73
N ASP A 234 -26.93 38.85 -14.45
CA ASP A 234 -28.19 38.41 -13.86
C ASP A 234 -27.99 37.17 -12.95
N GLU A 235 -27.20 36.19 -13.40
CA GLU A 235 -26.81 35.03 -12.59
C GLU A 235 -26.11 35.45 -11.29
N CYS A 236 -25.21 36.43 -11.34
CA CYS A 236 -24.55 36.97 -10.15
C CYS A 236 -25.54 37.68 -9.21
N ILE A 237 -26.53 38.41 -9.75
CA ILE A 237 -27.57 39.05 -8.95
C ILE A 237 -28.43 37.99 -8.26
N GLU A 238 -28.85 36.95 -8.97
CA GLU A 238 -29.63 35.84 -8.41
C GLU A 238 -28.85 35.11 -7.31
N TYR A 239 -27.58 34.82 -7.55
CA TYR A 239 -26.69 34.20 -6.56
C TYR A 239 -26.56 35.04 -5.29
N VAL A 240 -26.33 36.35 -5.42
CA VAL A 240 -26.22 37.24 -4.26
C VAL A 240 -27.55 37.27 -3.51
N LEU A 241 -28.69 37.40 -4.21
CA LEU A 241 -30.03 37.42 -3.60
C LEU A 241 -30.36 36.15 -2.82
N SER A 242 -29.90 34.98 -3.26
CA SER A 242 -30.09 33.71 -2.53
C SER A 242 -29.19 33.56 -1.30
N HIS A 243 -28.21 34.45 -1.09
CA HIS A 243 -27.29 34.42 0.06
C HIS A 243 -27.29 35.72 0.89
N PRO A 244 -28.40 36.08 1.59
CA PRO A 244 -28.48 37.32 2.40
C PRO A 244 -27.56 37.33 3.63
N HIS A 245 -27.06 36.16 4.06
CA HIS A 245 -26.23 36.01 5.25
C HIS A 245 -24.78 36.47 5.07
N PHE A 246 -24.34 36.79 3.84
CA PHE A 246 -22.99 37.30 3.61
C PHE A 246 -22.84 38.72 4.17
N LYS A 247 -21.71 38.96 4.84
CA LYS A 247 -21.41 40.24 5.53
C LYS A 247 -21.60 41.46 4.63
N ASP A 248 -21.08 41.39 3.39
CA ASP A 248 -21.09 42.51 2.45
C ASP A 248 -22.17 42.38 1.35
N TYR A 249 -23.15 41.49 1.56
CA TYR A 249 -24.31 41.29 0.67
C TYR A 249 -24.95 42.59 0.14
N PRO A 250 -25.37 43.56 1.00
CA PRO A 250 -26.11 44.72 0.52
C PRO A 250 -25.25 45.65 -0.35
N VAL A 251 -23.93 45.68 -0.10
CA VAL A 251 -22.98 46.47 -0.87
C VAL A 251 -22.80 45.88 -2.27
N TYR A 252 -22.58 44.56 -2.35
CA TYR A 252 -22.42 43.88 -3.64
C TYR A 252 -23.69 43.93 -4.47
N LEU A 253 -24.87 43.70 -3.85
CA LEU A 253 -26.15 43.81 -4.55
C LEU A 253 -26.34 45.20 -5.18
N THR A 254 -26.03 46.26 -4.43
CA THR A 254 -26.12 47.64 -4.94
C THR A 254 -25.20 47.84 -6.15
N LYS A 255 -23.94 47.37 -6.07
CA LYS A 255 -22.98 47.48 -7.19
C LYS A 255 -23.42 46.70 -8.43
N PHE A 256 -23.98 45.50 -8.27
CA PHE A 256 -24.54 44.75 -9.40
C PHE A 256 -25.74 45.46 -10.03
N LYS A 257 -26.67 46.00 -9.23
CA LYS A 257 -27.80 46.78 -9.73
C LYS A 257 -27.34 48.06 -10.47
N GLN A 258 -26.26 48.69 -10.01
CA GLN A 258 -25.64 49.81 -10.72
C GLN A 258 -25.08 49.39 -12.08
N CYS A 259 -24.37 48.25 -12.15
CA CYS A 259 -23.87 47.70 -13.42
C CYS A 259 -25.02 47.40 -14.39
N LEU A 260 -26.11 46.80 -13.90
CA LEU A 260 -27.30 46.53 -14.70
C LEU A 260 -27.92 47.82 -15.24
N SER A 261 -28.05 48.84 -14.38
CA SER A 261 -28.57 50.16 -14.76
C SER A 261 -27.71 50.82 -15.84
N LYS A 262 -26.37 50.73 -15.72
CA LYS A 262 -25.44 51.23 -16.73
C LYS A 262 -25.60 50.49 -18.06
N ALA A 263 -25.69 49.17 -18.04
CA ALA A 263 -25.87 48.38 -19.25
C ALA A 263 -27.20 48.71 -19.96
N MET A 264 -28.28 48.89 -19.19
CA MET A 264 -29.57 49.33 -19.71
C MET A 264 -29.48 50.73 -20.34
N LEU A 265 -28.71 51.64 -19.75
CA LEU A 265 -28.46 52.96 -20.32
C LEU A 265 -27.69 52.89 -21.65
N LEU A 266 -26.70 52.00 -21.77
CA LEU A 266 -25.97 51.76 -23.02
C LEU A 266 -26.91 51.25 -24.11
N ILE A 267 -27.77 50.26 -23.81
CA ILE A 267 -28.78 49.77 -24.74
C ILE A 267 -29.72 50.90 -25.18
N LYS A 268 -30.24 51.67 -24.22
CA LYS A 268 -31.12 52.82 -24.52
C LYS A 268 -30.43 53.84 -25.42
N SER A 269 -29.20 54.23 -25.08
CA SER A 269 -28.42 55.21 -25.85
C SER A 269 -28.15 54.71 -27.26
N HIS A 270 -27.76 53.44 -27.41
CA HIS A 270 -27.54 52.82 -28.72
C HIS A 270 -28.82 52.80 -29.57
N THR A 271 -29.95 52.40 -29.01
CA THR A 271 -31.25 52.39 -29.70
C THR A 271 -31.65 53.80 -30.14
N VAL A 272 -31.56 54.79 -29.25
CA VAL A 272 -31.87 56.19 -29.57
C VAL A 272 -30.95 56.72 -30.67
N SER A 273 -29.63 56.50 -30.56
CA SER A 273 -28.66 56.91 -31.57
C SER A 273 -28.92 56.25 -32.93
N THR A 274 -29.30 54.97 -32.93
CA THR A 274 -29.64 54.23 -34.16
C THR A 274 -30.89 54.82 -34.81
N LEU A 275 -31.95 55.05 -34.05
CA LEU A 275 -33.18 55.69 -34.55
C LEU A 275 -32.90 57.10 -35.08
N GLN A 276 -32.14 57.91 -34.35
CA GLN A 276 -31.76 59.26 -34.79
C GLN A 276 -30.94 59.24 -36.07
N ASN A 277 -29.99 58.31 -36.22
CA ASN A 277 -29.21 58.15 -37.45
C ASN A 277 -30.09 57.73 -38.63
N LEU A 278 -30.98 56.75 -38.44
CA LEU A 278 -31.94 56.34 -39.46
C LEU A 278 -32.86 57.49 -39.87
N THR A 279 -33.41 58.24 -38.92
CA THR A 279 -34.22 59.43 -39.20
C THR A 279 -33.43 60.52 -39.92
N ALA A 280 -32.16 60.75 -39.55
CA ALA A 280 -31.28 61.69 -40.25
C ALA A 280 -30.99 61.24 -41.69
N GLN A 281 -30.82 59.94 -41.95
CA GLN A 281 -30.63 59.41 -43.29
C GLN A 281 -31.91 59.49 -44.13
N LEU A 282 -33.07 59.12 -43.55
CA LEU A 282 -34.36 59.21 -44.21
C LEU A 282 -34.70 60.66 -44.54
N SER A 283 -34.53 61.60 -43.60
CA SER A 283 -34.77 63.03 -43.86
C SER A 283 -33.83 63.62 -44.92
N LYS A 284 -32.57 63.16 -45.01
CA LYS A 284 -31.68 63.50 -46.13
C LYS A 284 -32.21 62.96 -47.46
N ARG A 285 -32.65 61.70 -47.51
CA ARG A 285 -33.22 61.08 -48.73
C ARG A 285 -34.52 61.75 -49.16
N VAL A 286 -35.43 62.04 -48.22
CA VAL A 286 -36.68 62.76 -48.50
C VAL A 286 -36.39 64.15 -49.04
N ARG A 287 -35.43 64.90 -48.46
CA ARG A 287 -34.99 66.19 -49.02
C ARG A 287 -34.46 66.05 -50.44
N LEU A 288 -33.65 65.03 -50.73
CA LEU A 288 -33.15 64.78 -52.08
C LEU A 288 -34.29 64.45 -53.06
N VAL A 289 -35.22 63.57 -52.67
CA VAL A 289 -36.40 63.22 -53.48
C VAL A 289 -37.30 64.43 -53.72
N CYS A 290 -37.62 65.22 -52.69
CA CYS A 290 -38.35 66.47 -52.85
C CYS A 290 -37.60 67.46 -53.74
N SER A 291 -36.27 67.57 -53.64
CA SER A 291 -35.48 68.41 -54.53
C SER A 291 -35.56 67.92 -55.99
N MET A 292 -35.49 66.61 -56.23
CA MET A 292 -35.65 66.03 -57.57
C MET A 292 -37.06 66.25 -58.13
N ILE A 293 -38.11 66.06 -57.33
CA ILE A 293 -39.50 66.33 -57.74
C ILE A 293 -39.68 67.82 -58.05
N ARG A 294 -39.12 68.72 -57.22
CA ARG A 294 -39.21 70.17 -57.43
C ARG A 294 -38.45 70.58 -58.70
N SER A 295 -37.25 70.06 -58.94
CA SER A 295 -36.51 70.26 -60.18
C SER A 295 -37.25 69.70 -61.39
N HIS A 296 -37.86 68.51 -61.29
CA HIS A 296 -38.67 67.92 -62.35
C HIS A 296 -39.93 68.76 -62.66
N MET A 297 -40.64 69.27 -61.64
CA MET A 297 -41.74 70.21 -61.84
C MET A 297 -41.27 71.51 -62.49
N ILE A 298 -40.13 72.08 -62.07
CA ILE A 298 -39.58 73.32 -62.66
C ILE A 298 -39.21 73.12 -64.13
N VAL A 299 -38.76 71.93 -64.55
CA VAL A 299 -38.42 71.64 -65.96
C VAL A 299 -39.65 71.24 -66.78
N SER A 300 -40.63 70.56 -66.17
CA SER A 300 -41.81 70.04 -66.88
C SER A 300 -42.94 71.08 -67.04
N VAL A 301 -43.08 72.04 -66.11
CA VAL A 301 -44.07 73.12 -66.18
C VAL A 301 -43.85 74.05 -67.39
N PRO A 302 -42.61 74.49 -67.72
CA PRO A 302 -42.33 75.26 -68.93
C PRO A 302 -42.65 74.48 -70.20
N VAL A 303 -42.38 73.16 -70.27
CA VAL A 303 -42.69 72.34 -71.46
C VAL A 303 -44.19 72.24 -71.69
N HIS A 304 -45.00 72.07 -70.63
CA HIS A 304 -46.47 72.13 -70.75
C HIS A 304 -46.98 73.54 -71.09
N LEU A 305 -46.41 74.61 -70.52
CA LEU A 305 -46.76 75.99 -70.90
C LEU A 305 -46.37 76.30 -72.36
N LEU A 306 -45.20 75.86 -72.84
CA LEU A 306 -44.76 76.04 -74.22
C LEU A 306 -45.64 75.26 -75.20
N ASN A 307 -46.07 74.04 -74.85
CA ASN A 307 -47.00 73.27 -75.69
C ASN A 307 -48.39 73.93 -75.77
N MET A 308 -48.84 74.60 -74.71
CA MET A 308 -50.08 75.38 -74.69
C MET A 308 -50.00 76.72 -75.44
N THR A 309 -48.80 77.26 -75.66
CA THR A 309 -48.58 78.56 -76.34
C THR A 309 -48.54 78.41 -77.88
N ARG A 310 -48.37 77.18 -78.40
CA ARG A 310 -48.36 76.89 -79.84
C ARG A 310 -49.76 76.72 -80.45
N ALA A 311 -50.83 76.74 -79.65
CA ALA A 311 -52.22 76.61 -80.11
C ALA A 311 -52.89 77.99 -80.27
N GLY A 312 -53.28 78.29 -81.51
CA GLY A 312 -53.72 79.59 -82.05
C GLY A 312 -54.85 80.38 -81.33
N PRO A 313 -55.24 81.55 -81.88
CA PRO A 313 -55.68 82.72 -81.10
C PRO A 313 -57.07 82.69 -80.46
N ALA A 314 -57.84 81.61 -80.58
CA ALA A 314 -59.19 81.55 -80.02
C ALA A 314 -59.19 80.96 -78.60
N GLY A 315 -59.52 81.76 -77.58
CA GLY A 315 -59.73 81.28 -76.20
C GLY A 315 -58.73 81.79 -75.15
N ARG A 316 -58.31 83.06 -75.22
CA ARG A 316 -57.36 83.65 -74.24
C ARG A 316 -57.96 83.87 -72.83
N SER A 317 -59.27 84.01 -72.67
CA SER A 317 -59.90 84.27 -71.37
C SER A 317 -60.03 83.00 -70.51
N GLU A 318 -60.58 81.92 -71.04
CA GLU A 318 -60.69 80.63 -70.33
C GLU A 318 -59.32 80.03 -69.95
N ARG A 319 -58.31 80.25 -70.79
CA ARG A 319 -56.94 79.79 -70.52
C ARG A 319 -56.27 80.59 -69.40
N ARG A 320 -56.55 81.90 -69.26
CA ARG A 320 -56.10 82.69 -68.10
C ARG A 320 -56.76 82.20 -66.80
N GLN A 321 -58.03 81.83 -66.85
CA GLN A 321 -58.75 81.28 -65.69
C GLN A 321 -58.13 79.96 -65.22
N ARG A 322 -57.81 79.04 -66.15
CA ARG A 322 -57.15 77.75 -65.83
C ARG A 322 -55.71 77.92 -65.33
N LEU A 323 -54.97 78.88 -65.87
CA LEU A 323 -53.61 79.18 -65.40
C LEU A 323 -53.62 79.77 -63.98
N HIS A 324 -54.62 80.61 -63.67
CA HIS A 324 -54.84 81.14 -62.32
C HIS A 324 -55.26 80.05 -61.34
N ALA A 325 -56.10 79.10 -61.76
CA ALA A 325 -56.48 77.95 -60.93
C ALA A 325 -55.30 77.03 -60.59
N LEU A 326 -54.44 76.72 -61.57
CA LEU A 326 -53.21 75.94 -61.36
C LEU A 326 -52.19 76.66 -60.47
N LEU A 327 -52.05 78.00 -60.61
CA LEU A 327 -51.22 78.80 -59.72
C LEU A 327 -51.74 78.79 -58.28
N CYS A 328 -53.06 78.85 -58.08
CA CYS A 328 -53.68 78.71 -56.76
C CYS A 328 -53.48 77.31 -56.15
N GLU A 329 -53.57 76.22 -56.93
CA GLU A 329 -53.31 74.86 -56.45
C GLU A 329 -51.86 74.65 -56.01
N VAL A 330 -50.90 75.23 -56.74
CA VAL A 330 -49.47 75.19 -56.38
C VAL A 330 -49.18 76.00 -55.11
N GLN A 331 -49.81 77.16 -54.93
CA GLN A 331 -49.70 77.95 -53.69
C GLN A 331 -50.37 77.25 -52.49
N SER A 332 -51.47 76.53 -52.70
CA SER A 332 -52.13 75.73 -51.66
C SER A 332 -51.28 74.52 -51.23
N SER A 333 -50.64 73.84 -52.19
CA SER A 333 -49.79 72.66 -51.95
C SER A 333 -48.47 73.03 -51.25
N GLY A 334 -47.93 74.22 -51.55
CA GLY A 334 -46.76 74.78 -50.86
C GLY A 334 -47.00 75.16 -49.40
N SER A 335 -48.25 75.49 -49.04
CA SER A 335 -48.61 75.90 -47.67
C SER A 335 -48.81 74.71 -46.73
N GLN A 336 -49.37 73.59 -47.22
CA GLN A 336 -49.55 72.36 -46.42
C GLN A 336 -48.23 71.67 -46.03
N SER A 337 -47.15 71.88 -46.78
CA SER A 337 -45.81 71.36 -46.43
C SER A 337 -45.10 72.18 -45.33
N SER A 338 -45.61 73.37 -44.98
CA SER A 338 -45.00 74.24 -43.95
C SER A 338 -45.64 74.07 -42.56
N GLU A 339 -46.78 73.39 -42.45
CA GLU A 339 -47.51 73.19 -41.18
C GLU A 339 -47.25 71.82 -40.50
N ALA A 340 -46.46 70.93 -41.11
CA ALA A 340 -46.12 69.61 -40.57
C ALA A 340 -44.68 69.53 -40.03
N HIS A 341 -44.23 70.58 -39.34
CA HIS A 341 -42.91 70.66 -38.70
C HIS A 341 -42.99 70.49 -37.18
#